data_AF-A0A533RYE9-F1
#
_entry.id   AF-A0A533RYE9-F1
#
_cell.length_a   1.000
_cell.length_b   1.000
_cell.length_c   1.000
_cell.angle_alpha   90.00
_cell.angle_beta   90.00
_cell.angle_gamma   90.00
#
_symmetry.space_group_name_H-M   'P 1'
#
loop_
_entity.id
_entity.type
_entity.pdbx_description
1 polymer ?
#
loop_
_entity_poly.entity_id
_entity_poly.type
_entity_poly.pdbx_seq_one_letter_code
_entity_poly.pdbx_strand_id
1 'polypeptide(L)'
;MGHIRPGERDVLEQSPITSVEAVVRSLATAGRSLRLYPAASPIPRQSVEAASAALETFFAEGEPVLSLAISRDGFTWRGERLSAGAAGSV
;
A
#
# COMPACT_ATOMS: atom_id res chain seq x y z
N MET A 1 7.69 36.64 27.72
CA MET A 1 7.78 35.30 28.32
C MET A 1 6.76 34.43 27.60
N GLY A 2 7.20 33.72 26.55
CA GLY A 2 6.32 32.99 25.64
C GLY A 2 5.93 31.63 26.23
N HIS A 3 4.64 31.40 26.39
CA HIS A 3 4.09 30.10 26.77
C HIS A 3 4.05 29.20 25.53
N ILE A 4 5.06 28.34 25.38
CA ILE A 4 4.99 27.18 24.48
C ILE A 4 3.99 26.17 25.08
N ARG A 5 2.95 25.82 24.32
CA ARG A 5 2.01 24.75 24.67
C ARG A 5 2.64 23.40 24.29
N PRO A 6 2.87 22.47 25.22
CA PRO A 6 3.32 21.13 24.90
C PRO A 6 2.08 20.29 24.56
N GLY A 7 1.87 19.93 23.29
CA GLY A 7 0.70 19.12 22.95
C GLY A 7 0.46 18.75 21.49
N GLU A 8 1.05 19.43 20.51
CA GLU A 8 0.98 19.02 19.11
C GLU A 8 1.96 17.87 18.86
N ARG A 9 1.57 16.67 19.27
CA ARG A 9 2.04 15.47 18.58
C ARG A 9 1.36 15.50 17.23
N ASP A 10 2.13 15.72 16.17
CA ASP A 10 1.83 15.28 14.81
C ASP A 10 1.22 13.87 14.87
N VAL A 11 -0.11 13.79 14.93
CA VAL A 11 -0.80 12.60 14.49
C VAL A 11 -0.61 12.68 12.98
N LEU A 12 0.39 11.95 12.47
CA LEU A 12 0.55 11.71 11.05
C LEU A 12 -0.75 11.08 10.57
N GLU A 13 -1.70 11.91 10.18
CA GLU A 13 -2.95 11.51 9.58
C GLU A 13 -2.52 10.77 8.32
N GLN A 14 -2.54 9.43 8.39
CA GLN A 14 -2.10 8.58 7.30
C GLN A 14 -2.97 8.96 6.12
N SER A 15 -2.37 9.63 5.14
CA SER A 15 -3.11 10.08 3.98
C SER A 15 -3.63 8.83 3.28
N PRO A 16 -4.89 8.82 2.81
CA PRO A 16 -5.50 7.63 2.24
C PRO A 16 -4.70 7.08 1.04
N ILE A 17 -3.96 7.95 0.35
CA ILE A 17 -3.02 7.55 -0.70
C ILE A 17 -1.90 6.63 -0.18
N THR A 18 -1.38 6.85 1.03
CA THR A 18 -0.32 6.01 1.64
C THR A 18 -0.83 4.59 1.93
N SER A 19 -2.09 4.46 2.36
CA SER A 19 -2.76 3.16 2.55
C SER A 19 -2.86 2.40 1.21
N VAL A 20 -3.29 3.08 0.15
CA VAL A 20 -3.38 2.51 -1.21
C VAL A 20 -2.00 2.13 -1.75
N GLU A 21 -0.98 2.95 -1.55
CA GLU A 21 0.40 2.63 -1.95
C GLU A 21 0.93 1.38 -1.25
N ALA A 22 0.60 1.19 0.03
CA ALA A 22 0.96 -0.02 0.78
C ALA A 22 0.27 -1.27 0.21
N VAL A 23 -1.01 -1.16 -0.16
CA VAL A 23 -1.75 -2.24 -0.84
C VAL A 23 -1.11 -2.60 -2.18
N VAL A 24 -0.85 -1.62 -3.04
CA VAL A 24 -0.26 -1.89 -4.36
C VAL A 24 1.12 -2.52 -4.25
N ARG A 25 1.94 -2.06 -3.29
CA ARG A 25 3.29 -2.60 -3.05
C ARG A 25 3.26 -4.04 -2.54
N SER A 26 2.38 -4.35 -1.59
CA SER A 26 2.25 -5.69 -1.04
C SER A 26 1.74 -6.69 -2.09
N LEU A 27 0.79 -6.27 -2.94
CA LEU A 27 0.32 -7.06 -4.08
C LEU A 27 1.44 -7.32 -5.11
N ALA A 28 2.22 -6.30 -5.46
CA ALA A 28 3.35 -6.47 -6.37
C ALA A 28 4.40 -7.45 -5.80
N THR A 29 4.68 -7.36 -4.51
CA THR A 29 5.61 -8.26 -3.81
C THR A 29 5.07 -9.70 -3.79
N ALA A 30 3.81 -9.91 -3.44
CA ALA A 30 3.17 -11.22 -3.47
C ALA A 30 3.19 -11.84 -4.87
N GLY A 31 2.84 -11.04 -5.89
CA GLY A 31 2.89 -11.47 -7.29
C GLY A 31 4.30 -11.85 -7.74
N ARG A 32 5.33 -11.10 -7.32
CA ARG A 32 6.74 -11.44 -7.59
C ARG A 32 7.16 -12.72 -6.86
N SER A 33 6.84 -12.85 -5.58
CA SER A 33 7.17 -14.05 -4.78
C SER A 33 6.54 -15.32 -5.35
N LEU A 34 5.28 -15.26 -5.80
CA LEU A 34 4.60 -16.40 -6.43
C LEU A 34 5.21 -16.81 -7.78
N ARG A 35 5.85 -15.88 -8.49
CA ARG A 35 6.57 -16.16 -9.75
C ARG A 35 7.96 -16.76 -9.51
N LEU A 36 8.61 -16.40 -8.41
CA LEU A 36 9.99 -16.79 -8.11
C LEU A 36 10.11 -18.07 -7.29
N TYR A 37 9.08 -18.40 -6.49
CA TYR A 37 9.11 -19.52 -5.55
C TYR A 37 7.91 -20.44 -5.76
N PRO A 38 8.04 -21.74 -5.43
CA PRO A 38 6.90 -22.64 -5.37
C PRO A 38 5.81 -22.12 -4.44
N ALA A 39 4.53 -22.25 -4.82
CA ALA A 39 3.41 -21.70 -4.05
C ALA A 39 3.32 -22.21 -2.61
N ALA A 40 3.80 -23.43 -2.34
CA ALA A 40 3.82 -24.03 -1.00
C ALA A 40 4.97 -23.53 -0.11
N SER A 41 5.89 -22.70 -0.63
CA SER A 41 7.02 -22.19 0.13
C SER A 41 6.60 -21.10 1.13
N PRO A 42 7.32 -20.94 2.25
CA PRO A 42 6.98 -19.94 3.27
C PRO A 42 6.96 -18.49 2.75
N ILE A 43 7.86 -18.15 1.82
CA ILE A 43 8.04 -16.79 1.28
C ILE A 43 6.78 -16.27 0.56
N PRO A 44 6.25 -16.95 -0.47
CA PRO A 44 5.03 -16.52 -1.12
C PRO A 44 3.83 -16.50 -0.18
N ARG A 45 3.74 -17.45 0.76
CA ARG A 45 2.68 -17.46 1.77
C ARG A 45 2.68 -16.19 2.62
N GLN A 46 3.82 -15.83 3.21
CA GLN A 46 3.95 -14.61 4.01
C GLN A 46 3.68 -13.35 3.18
N SER A 47 4.14 -13.33 1.93
CA SER A 47 3.91 -12.19 1.02
C SER A 47 2.42 -12.01 0.71
N VAL A 48 1.70 -13.12 0.49
CA VAL A 48 0.24 -13.09 0.26
C VAL A 48 -0.51 -12.71 1.53
N GLU A 49 -0.14 -13.25 2.69
CA GLU A 49 -0.75 -12.89 3.99
C GLU A 49 -0.59 -11.38 4.27
N ALA A 50 0.58 -10.80 4.00
CA ALA A 50 0.81 -9.37 4.13
C ALA A 50 -0.05 -8.53 3.16
N ALA A 51 -0.22 -8.99 1.92
CA ALA A 51 -1.09 -8.33 0.95
C ALA A 51 -2.56 -8.38 1.35
N SER A 52 -3.03 -9.52 1.88
CA SER A 52 -4.38 -9.66 2.41
C SER A 52 -4.62 -8.73 3.61
N ALA A 53 -3.67 -8.65 4.56
CA ALA A 53 -3.79 -7.77 5.71
C ALA A 53 -3.84 -6.27 5.32
N ALA A 54 -3.08 -5.87 4.28
CA ALA A 54 -3.13 -4.51 3.76
C ALA A 54 -4.50 -4.20 3.12
N LEU A 55 -5.06 -5.14 2.35
CA LEU A 55 -6.40 -5.02 1.78
C LEU A 55 -7.48 -4.94 2.86
N GLU A 56 -7.41 -5.80 3.88
CA GLU A 56 -8.34 -5.79 5.00
C GLU A 56 -8.32 -4.44 5.73
N THR A 57 -7.14 -3.90 5.99
CA THR A 57 -6.98 -2.56 6.58
C THR A 57 -7.65 -1.50 5.71
N PHE A 58 -7.37 -1.48 4.40
CA PHE A 58 -7.95 -0.51 3.48
C PHE A 58 -9.49 -0.59 3.44
N PHE A 59 -10.06 -1.80 3.37
CA PHE A 59 -11.52 -1.96 3.34
C PHE A 59 -12.17 -1.65 4.70
N ALA A 60 -11.45 -1.85 5.81
CA ALA A 60 -11.93 -1.49 7.14
C ALA A 60 -12.01 0.04 7.35
N GLU A 61 -11.24 0.84 6.60
CA GLU A 61 -11.30 2.31 6.62
C GLU A 61 -12.57 2.89 5.97
N GLY A 62 -13.46 2.04 5.45
CA GLY A 62 -14.81 2.41 5.00
C GLY A 62 -14.96 2.59 3.49
N GLU A 63 -13.92 2.33 2.71
CA GLU A 63 -13.95 2.36 1.24
C GLU A 63 -14.16 0.94 0.69
N PRO A 64 -15.37 0.56 0.23
CA PRO A 64 -15.66 -0.83 -0.16
C PRO A 64 -15.07 -1.23 -1.52
N VAL A 65 -14.50 -0.28 -2.27
CA VAL A 65 -13.99 -0.49 -3.64
C VAL A 65 -12.64 0.16 -3.80
N LEU A 66 -11.64 -0.63 -4.21
CA LEU A 66 -10.33 -0.14 -4.62
C LEU A 66 -10.25 -0.04 -6.15
N SER A 67 -10.47 1.15 -6.69
CA SER A 67 -10.37 1.43 -8.14
C SER A 67 -9.00 1.98 -8.52
N LEU A 68 -8.19 1.16 -9.19
CA LEU A 68 -6.89 1.54 -9.73
C LEU A 68 -6.97 1.73 -11.23
N ALA A 69 -6.42 2.83 -11.73
CA ALA A 69 -6.22 3.03 -13.16
C ALA A 69 -4.73 2.85 -13.51
N ILE A 70 -4.47 2.34 -14.72
CA ILE A 70 -3.13 2.15 -15.24
C ILE A 70 -2.84 3.33 -16.18
N SER A 71 -1.70 3.99 -15.95
CA SER A 71 -1.15 5.04 -16.80
C SER A 71 0.23 4.62 -17.32
N ARG A 72 0.79 5.40 -18.26
CA ARG A 72 2.13 5.14 -18.81
C ARG A 72 3.20 5.03 -17.70
N ASP A 73 3.08 5.83 -16.65
CA ASP A 73 4.09 5.96 -15.60
C ASP A 73 3.75 5.17 -14.33
N GLY A 74 2.76 4.26 -14.39
CA GLY A 74 2.35 3.41 -13.26
C GLY A 74 0.87 3.55 -12.91
N PHE A 75 0.54 3.34 -11.64
CA PHE A 75 -0.84 3.34 -11.15
C PHE A 75 -1.32 4.72 -10.71
N THR A 76 -2.60 4.98 -10.94
CA THR A 76 -3.31 6.15 -10.39
C THR A 76 -4.52 5.70 -9.58
N TRP A 77 -4.82 6.44 -8.51
CA TRP A 77 -5.99 6.24 -7.65
C TRP A 77 -6.70 7.58 -7.49
N ARG A 78 -8.00 7.64 -7.80
CA ARG A 78 -8.79 8.90 -7.79
C ARG A 78 -8.15 10.06 -8.58
N GLY A 79 -7.41 9.75 -9.64
CA GLY A 79 -6.69 10.73 -10.46
C GLY A 79 -5.35 11.17 -9.88
N GLU A 80 -5.01 10.78 -8.65
CA GLU A 80 -3.71 11.00 -8.04
C GLU A 80 -2.74 9.87 -8.43
N ARG A 81 -1.49 10.23 -8.72
CA ARG A 81 -0.46 9.26 -9.08
C ARG A 81 0.07 8.61 -7.81
N LEU A 82 0.05 7.28 -7.77
CA LEU A 82 0.70 6.53 -6.70
C LEU A 82 2.22 6.64 -6.88
N SER A 83 2.93 6.95 -5.79
CA SER A 83 4.39 6.99 -5.80
C SER A 83 4.90 5.64 -6.28
N ALA A 84 5.79 5.67 -7.27
CA ALA A 84 6.35 4.49 -7.90
C ALA A 84 7.31 3.74 -6.95
N GLY A 85 6.82 3.26 -5.81
CA GLY A 85 7.44 2.21 -5.01
C GLY A 85 7.02 0.81 -5.47
N ALA A 86 6.08 0.72 -6.42
CA ALA A 86 5.71 -0.51 -7.13
C ALA A 86 6.50 -0.71 -8.44
N ALA A 87 7.55 0.10 -8.66
CA ALA A 87 8.48 -0.08 -9.76
C ALA A 87 9.37 -1.30 -9.49
N GLY A 88 8.83 -2.49 -9.76
CA GLY A 88 9.66 -3.52 -10.37
C GLY A 88 10.03 -3.06 -11.77
N SER A 89 11.02 -2.17 -11.88
CA SER A 89 11.79 -2.07 -13.12
C SER A 89 12.44 -3.43 -13.34
N VAL A 90 12.17 -3.96 -14.53
CA VAL A 90 12.89 -4.99 -15.29
C VAL A 90 14.15 -5.54 -14.65
#